data_AF-A0A379RWF2-F1
#
_entry.id   AF-A0A379RWF2-F1
#
_cell.length_a   1.000
_cell.length_b   1.000
_cell.length_c   1.000
_cell.angle_alpha   90.00
_cell.angle_beta   90.00
_cell.angle_gamma   90.00
#
_symmetry.space_group_name_H-M   'P 1'
#
loop_
_entity.id
_entity.type
_entity.pdbx_description
1 polymer ?
#
loop_
_entity_poly.entity_id
_entity_poly.type
_entity_poly.pdbx_seq_one_letter_code
_entity_poly.pdbx_strand_id
1 'polypeptide(L)' 'MSGYQHKKGQIKANAIEALLHDPLFRQRVEKNKKGKGSYLRKGKHGNRGNWGGQWQESKRLFYHWPSAY' A
#
# COMPACT_ATOMS: atom_id res chain seq x y z
N MET A 1 7.31 -30.78 8.53
CA MET A 1 7.45 -29.45 7.89
C MET A 1 6.77 -29.48 6.54
N SER A 2 5.98 -28.45 6.19
CA SER A 2 5.36 -28.34 4.86
C SER A 2 6.38 -27.83 3.84
N GLY A 3 6.39 -28.39 2.63
CA GLY A 3 7.20 -27.93 1.51
C GLY A 3 6.63 -26.65 0.86
N TYR A 4 7.49 -25.87 0.21
CA TYR A 4 7.10 -24.71 -0.60
C TYR A 4 6.78 -25.11 -2.04
N GLN A 5 5.65 -24.67 -2.59
CA GLN A 5 5.24 -24.93 -3.97
C GLN A 5 5.72 -23.80 -4.91
N HIS A 6 6.76 -24.07 -5.69
CA HIS A 6 7.34 -23.13 -6.65
C HIS A 6 6.59 -23.12 -8.00
N LYS A 7 6.78 -22.07 -8.81
CA LYS A 7 6.07 -21.87 -10.09
C LYS A 7 6.84 -22.32 -11.34
N LYS A 8 8.05 -22.87 -11.18
CA LYS A 8 8.92 -23.29 -12.28
C LYS A 8 8.52 -24.59 -13.00
N GLY A 9 7.43 -25.25 -12.59
CA GLY A 9 7.07 -26.58 -13.10
C GLY A 9 8.11 -27.64 -12.68
N GLN A 10 8.31 -28.68 -13.49
CA GLN A 10 9.36 -29.67 -13.23
C GLN A 10 10.75 -29.08 -13.49
N ILE A 11 11.58 -29.02 -12.45
CA ILE A 11 12.97 -28.57 -12.53
C ILE A 11 13.82 -29.73 -13.08
N LYS A 12 14.51 -29.51 -14.21
CA LYS A 12 15.29 -30.56 -14.90
C LYS A 12 16.79 -30.53 -14.58
N ALA A 13 17.33 -29.36 -14.23
CA ALA A 13 18.76 -29.15 -13.98
C ALA A 13 18.97 -28.60 -12.56
N ASN A 14 19.26 -27.30 -12.42
CA ASN A 14 19.60 -26.68 -11.15
C ASN A 14 18.36 -26.23 -10.37
N ALA A 15 18.11 -26.84 -9.20
CA ALA A 15 17.00 -26.46 -8.32
C ALA A 15 17.18 -25.09 -7.67
N ILE A 16 18.40 -24.76 -7.23
CA ILE A 16 18.67 -23.48 -6.56
C ILE A 16 18.49 -22.32 -7.53
N GLU A 17 19.03 -22.44 -8.74
CA GLU A 17 18.92 -21.42 -9.79
C GLU A 17 17.45 -21.23 -10.23
N ALA A 18 16.71 -22.33 -10.38
CA ALA A 18 15.29 -22.26 -10.67
C ALA A 18 14.52 -21.50 -9.57
N LEU A 19 14.81 -21.78 -8.31
CA LEU A 19 14.20 -21.08 -7.18
C LEU A 19 14.65 -19.62 -7.10
N LEU A 20 15.90 -19.30 -7.39
CA LEU A 20 16.41 -17.93 -7.39
C LEU A 20 15.59 -17.02 -8.32
N HIS A 21 15.16 -17.55 -9.46
CA HIS A 21 14.30 -16.85 -10.42
C HIS A 21 12.78 -17.04 -10.16
N ASP A 22 12.39 -17.66 -9.06
CA ASP A 22 11.01 -17.80 -8.61
C ASP A 22 10.58 -16.57 -7.76
N PRO A 23 9.28 -16.19 -7.74
CA PRO A 23 8.81 -15.06 -6.93
C PRO A 23 9.15 -15.13 -5.45
N LEU A 24 9.46 -16.32 -4.92
CA LEU A 24 9.98 -16.50 -3.57
C LEU A 24 11.18 -15.59 -3.28
N PHE A 25 12.12 -15.50 -4.22
CA PHE A 25 13.39 -14.76 -4.09
C PHE A 25 13.40 -13.47 -4.92
N ARG A 26 12.25 -12.79 -5.02
CA ARG A 26 12.18 -11.47 -5.66
C ARG A 26 12.91 -10.40 -4.86
N GLN A 27 13.42 -9.39 -5.57
CA GLN A 27 13.91 -8.17 -4.94
C GLN A 27 12.80 -7.53 -4.11
N ARG A 28 13.12 -7.19 -2.86
CA ARG A 28 12.23 -6.46 -1.95
C ARG A 28 12.71 -5.03 -1.88
N VAL A 29 11.77 -4.10 -2.06
CA VAL A 29 12.02 -2.67 -1.90
C VAL A 29 11.25 -2.22 -0.67
N GLU A 30 11.97 -1.73 0.33
CA GLU A 30 11.36 -1.16 1.53
C GLU A 30 10.81 0.25 1.21
N LYS A 31 9.64 0.57 1.77
CA LYS A 31 9.12 1.94 1.69
C LYS A 31 9.92 2.84 2.62
N ASN A 32 10.59 3.83 2.03
CA ASN A 32 11.27 4.87 2.77
C ASN A 32 10.30 5.72 3.59
N LYS A 33 10.74 6.15 4.77
CA LYS A 33 9.94 7.04 5.65
C LYS A 33 9.98 8.51 5.24
N LYS A 34 10.98 8.92 4.43
CA LYS A 34 11.18 10.29 3.98
C LYS A 34 11.72 10.32 2.54
N GLY A 35 11.33 11.33 1.76
CA GLY A 35 11.80 11.57 0.40
C GLY A 35 10.82 11.09 -0.68
N LYS A 36 11.34 10.69 -1.85
CA LYS A 36 10.51 10.25 -2.98
C LYS A 36 9.73 8.99 -2.61
N GLY A 37 8.41 9.01 -2.78
CA GLY A 37 7.56 7.85 -2.51
C GLY A 37 7.23 7.62 -1.03
N SER A 38 7.63 8.52 -0.12
CA SER A 38 7.40 8.35 1.32
C SER A 38 6.04 8.87 1.81
N TYR A 39 5.25 9.55 0.97
CA TYR A 39 3.95 10.09 1.37
C TYR A 39 2.96 8.97 1.70
N LEU A 40 2.32 9.06 2.86
CA LEU A 40 1.29 8.14 3.33
C LEU A 40 0.00 8.92 3.60
N ARG A 41 -1.10 8.53 2.96
CA ARG A 41 -2.43 9.17 3.16
C ARG A 41 -2.91 9.08 4.61
N LYS A 42 -2.58 7.98 5.31
CA LYS A 42 -2.87 7.75 6.73
C LYS A 42 -1.65 7.09 7.36
N GLY A 43 -1.16 7.67 8.46
CA GLY A 43 -0.10 7.07 9.27
C GLY A 43 -0.59 5.87 10.07
N LYS A 44 0.34 5.12 10.69
CA LYS A 44 0.04 3.95 11.54
C LYS A 44 -0.92 4.28 12.68
N HIS A 45 -0.68 5.41 13.34
CA HIS A 45 -1.59 6.00 14.30
C HIS A 45 -2.25 7.19 13.60
N GLY A 46 -3.47 6.98 13.12
CA GLY A 46 -4.27 8.06 12.53
C GLY A 46 -4.42 9.21 13.51
N ASN A 47 -4.69 10.42 13.01
CA ASN A 47 -4.93 11.59 13.83
C ASN A 47 -6.09 11.29 14.81
N ARG A 48 -5.77 10.97 16.06
CA ARG A 48 -6.72 10.94 17.16
C ARG A 48 -7.19 12.38 17.32
N GLY A 49 -8.41 12.64 16.87
CA GLY A 49 -8.92 13.98 16.64
C GLY A 49 -8.87 14.82 17.91
N ASN A 50 -8.17 15.95 17.82
CA ASN A 50 -8.59 17.17 18.52
C ASN A 50 -8.75 18.38 17.57
N TRP A 51 -8.53 18.21 16.26
CA TRP A 51 -8.48 19.34 15.32
C TRP A 51 -9.02 19.04 13.90
N GLY A 52 -9.88 18.02 13.76
CA GLY A 52 -10.30 17.51 12.44
C GLY A 52 -11.80 17.58 12.12
N GLY A 53 -12.65 18.04 13.04
CA GLY A 53 -14.10 18.10 12.83
C GLY A 53 -14.59 19.31 12.02
N GLN A 54 -13.91 20.45 12.15
CA GLN A 54 -14.37 21.73 11.59
C GLN A 54 -14.33 21.81 10.05
N TRP A 55 -13.46 21.01 9.42
CA TRP A 55 -13.26 21.01 7.96
C TRP A 55 -14.29 20.18 7.17
N GLN A 56 -15.06 19.32 7.84
CA GLN A 56 -16.11 18.53 7.18
C GLN A 56 -17.44 19.30 7.13
N GLU A 57 -17.74 20.10 8.16
CA GLU A 57 -18.90 21.01 8.22
C GLU A 57 -18.89 22.02 7.06
N SER A 58 -17.71 22.60 6.78
CA SER A 58 -17.54 23.66 5.78
C SER A 58 -17.78 23.18 4.34
N LYS A 59 -17.67 21.87 4.06
CA LYS A 59 -18.02 21.32 2.74
C LYS A 59 -19.52 21.30 2.51
N ARG A 60 -20.35 21.08 3.54
CA ARG A 60 -21.81 21.10 3.40
C ARG A 60 -22.32 22.51 3.06
N LEU A 61 -21.66 23.54 3.58
CA LEU A 61 -21.99 24.94 3.33
C LEU A 61 -21.57 25.41 1.92
N PHE A 62 -20.52 24.83 1.33
CA PHE A 62 -20.00 25.29 0.03
C PHE A 62 -20.67 24.65 -1.19
N TYR A 63 -21.33 23.49 -1.03
CA TYR A 63 -21.97 22.76 -2.14
C TYR A 63 -23.51 22.87 -2.19
N HIS A 64 -24.14 23.67 -1.33
CA HIS A 64 -25.58 23.96 -1.42
C HIS A 64 -25.81 25.29 -2.15
N TRP A 65 -25.93 25.22 -3.48
CA TRP A 65 -26.47 26.32 -4.29
C TRP A 65 -28.00 26.23 -4.23
N PRO A 66 -28.72 27.16 -3.58
CA PRO A 66 -30.17 27.17 -3.67
C PRO A 66 -30.52 27.70 -5.06
N SER A 67 -30.94 26.80 -5.96
CA SER A 67 -31.66 27.19 -7.17
C SER A 67 -33.01 27.75 -6.74
N ALA A 68 -33.11 29.08 -6.67
CA ALA A 68 -34.37 29.78 -6.58
C ALA A 68 -34.42 30.80 -7.73
N TYR A 69 -35.59 30.87 -8.35
CA TYR A 69 -35.98 31.58 -9.58
C TYR A 69 -35.74 30.81 -10.88
#